data_AF-A0A2K3K7J4-F1
#
_entry.id   AF-A0A2K3K7J4-F1
#
_cell.length_a   1.000
_cell.length_b   1.000
_cell.length_c   1.000
_cell.angle_alpha   90.00
_cell.angle_beta   90.00
_cell.angle_gamma   90.00
#
_symmetry.space_group_name_H-M   'P 1'
#
loop_
_entity.id
_entity.type
_entity.pdbx_description
1 polymer ?
#
loop_
_entity_poly.entity_id
_entity_poly.type
_entity_poly.pdbx_seq_one_letter_code
_entity_poly.pdbx_strand_id
1 'polypeptide(L)'
;VRQMLTTYLMSETYQNLPDETLELIIDKTFMDADLNRDGLIDLDEWRAFVTKDPTVIKYMTILHLKKVTTIFPDFIWNTVVKGEECEPSATTAARVAQPTGVSTSAAPNTQHGGSTSIA
;
A
#
# COMPACT_ATOMS: atom_id res chain seq x y z
N VAL A 1 -12.48 -28.54 12.91
CA VAL A 1 -12.90 -27.16 13.27
C VAL A 1 -12.54 -26.80 14.70
N ARG A 2 -12.95 -27.56 15.72
CA ARG A 2 -12.67 -27.28 17.15
C ARG A 2 -11.22 -26.89 17.44
N GLN A 3 -10.25 -27.73 17.04
CA GLN A 3 -8.82 -27.49 17.29
C GLN A 3 -8.32 -26.14 16.76
N MET A 4 -8.76 -25.73 15.57
CA MET A 4 -8.34 -24.47 14.96
C MET A 4 -8.82 -23.27 15.79
N LEU A 5 -10.08 -23.32 16.23
CA LEU A 5 -10.67 -22.24 17.02
C LEU A 5 -10.01 -22.15 18.40
N THR A 6 -9.79 -23.27 19.07
CA THR A 6 -9.10 -23.32 20.37
C THR A 6 -7.70 -22.74 20.27
N THR A 7 -6.90 -23.16 19.27
CA THR A 7 -5.55 -22.64 19.09
C THR A 7 -5.55 -21.14 18.82
N TYR A 8 -6.42 -20.63 17.94
CA TYR A 8 -6.53 -19.20 17.66
C TYR A 8 -6.89 -18.38 18.92
N LEU A 9 -7.87 -18.85 19.70
CA LEU A 9 -8.32 -18.15 20.90
C LEU A 9 -7.20 -18.04 21.93
N MET A 10 -6.44 -19.13 22.13
CA MET A 10 -5.33 -19.18 23.08
C MET A 10 -4.08 -18.42 22.59
N SER A 11 -3.73 -18.50 21.31
CA SER A 11 -2.47 -17.92 20.79
C SER A 11 -2.60 -16.44 20.41
N GLU A 12 -3.69 -16.06 19.74
CA GLU A 12 -3.84 -14.74 19.15
C GLU A 12 -4.63 -13.79 20.05
N THR A 13 -5.68 -14.29 20.70
CA THR A 13 -6.59 -13.45 21.49
C THR A 13 -6.40 -13.57 23.00
N TYR A 14 -5.57 -14.52 23.46
CA TYR A 14 -5.35 -14.87 24.86
C TYR A 14 -6.66 -15.11 25.66
N GLN A 15 -7.70 -15.57 24.97
CA GLN A 15 -8.99 -15.89 25.58
C GLN A 15 -9.03 -17.37 25.99
N ASN A 16 -9.28 -17.61 27.28
CA ASN A 16 -9.57 -18.95 27.79
C ASN A 16 -11.08 -19.11 27.96
N LEU A 17 -11.72 -19.69 26.94
CA LEU A 17 -13.11 -20.12 27.00
C LEU A 17 -13.17 -21.59 27.44
N PRO A 18 -14.12 -21.99 28.30
CA PRO A 18 -14.32 -23.40 28.62
C PRO A 18 -14.83 -24.14 27.38
N ASP A 19 -14.42 -25.42 27.26
CA ASP A 19 -14.75 -26.25 26.08
C ASP A 19 -16.25 -26.29 25.81
N GLU A 20 -17.09 -26.45 26.84
CA GLU A 20 -18.56 -26.45 26.71
C GLU A 20 -19.09 -25.19 25.99
N THR A 21 -18.58 -24.01 26.33
CA THR A 21 -18.97 -22.75 25.68
C THR A 21 -18.46 -22.70 24.24
N LEU A 22 -17.28 -23.24 23.97
CA LEU A 22 -16.72 -23.31 22.63
C LEU A 22 -17.55 -24.25 21.74
N GLU A 23 -17.98 -25.40 22.26
CA GLU A 23 -18.88 -26.32 21.56
C GLU A 23 -20.20 -25.64 21.25
N LEU A 24 -20.78 -24.94 22.22
CA LEU A 24 -22.02 -24.19 22.03
C LEU A 24 -21.92 -23.14 20.92
N ILE A 25 -20.80 -22.40 20.87
CA ILE A 25 -20.56 -21.39 19.82
C ILE A 25 -20.45 -22.06 18.45
N ILE A 26 -19.72 -23.17 18.36
CA ILE A 26 -19.56 -23.92 17.11
C ILE A 26 -20.92 -24.43 16.65
N ASP A 27 -21.65 -25.14 17.51
CA ASP A 27 -22.95 -25.73 17.19
C ASP A 27 -23.97 -24.66 16.75
N LYS A 28 -23.98 -23.51 17.45
CA LYS A 28 -24.84 -22.38 17.09
C LYS A 28 -24.44 -21.74 15.76
N THR A 29 -23.14 -21.71 15.44
CA THR A 29 -22.65 -21.19 14.16
C THR A 29 -23.02 -22.11 13.01
N PHE A 30 -22.86 -23.43 13.19
CA PHE A 30 -23.30 -24.41 12.20
C PHE A 30 -24.81 -24.36 12.00
N MET A 31 -25.61 -24.28 13.06
CA MET A 31 -27.06 -24.15 12.94
C MET A 31 -27.51 -22.91 12.15
N ASP A 32 -26.76 -21.81 12.24
CA ASP A 32 -27.07 -20.55 11.54
C ASP A 32 -26.52 -20.51 10.09
N ALA A 33 -25.39 -21.18 9.82
CA ALA A 33 -24.66 -21.11 8.56
C ALA A 33 -24.89 -22.30 7.63
N ASP A 34 -25.00 -23.51 8.17
CA ASP A 34 -25.26 -24.75 7.44
C ASP A 34 -26.79 -24.92 7.28
N LEU A 35 -27.29 -24.62 6.08
CA LEU A 35 -28.73 -24.64 5.78
C LEU A 35 -29.19 -26.04 5.38
N ASN A 36 -28.29 -26.82 4.77
CA ASN A 36 -28.57 -28.16 4.27
C ASN A 36 -28.39 -29.25 5.36
N ARG A 37 -27.77 -28.90 6.49
CA ARG A 37 -27.46 -29.75 7.66
C ARG A 37 -26.58 -30.95 7.34
N ASP A 38 -25.67 -30.80 6.38
CA ASP A 38 -24.70 -31.83 6.03
C ASP A 38 -23.45 -31.81 6.93
N GLY A 39 -23.34 -30.81 7.83
CA GLY A 39 -22.22 -30.63 8.74
C GLY A 39 -21.01 -29.96 8.10
N LEU A 40 -21.14 -29.48 6.86
CA LEU A 40 -20.19 -28.68 6.12
C LEU A 40 -20.80 -27.30 5.85
N ILE A 41 -19.97 -26.37 5.39
CA ILE A 41 -20.44 -25.04 4.99
C ILE A 41 -19.95 -24.83 3.57
N ASP A 42 -20.89 -24.87 2.62
CA ASP A 42 -20.59 -24.68 1.21
C ASP A 42 -20.34 -23.21 0.86
N LEU A 43 -19.75 -22.95 -0.31
CA LEU A 43 -19.45 -21.60 -0.76
C LEU A 43 -20.72 -20.73 -0.89
N ASP A 44 -21.83 -21.33 -1.33
CA ASP A 44 -23.11 -20.64 -1.50
C ASP A 44 -23.76 -20.32 -0.14
N GLU A 45 -23.67 -21.24 0.82
CA GLU A 45 -24.11 -21.04 2.20
C GLU A 45 -23.27 -19.97 2.90
N TRP A 46 -21.94 -20.02 2.73
CA TRP A 46 -21.03 -19.00 3.21
C TRP A 46 -21.35 -17.62 2.62
N ARG A 47 -21.61 -17.53 1.32
CA ARG A 47 -22.04 -16.28 0.67
C ARG A 47 -23.35 -15.75 1.26
N ALA A 48 -24.34 -16.62 1.47
CA ALA A 48 -25.60 -16.24 2.08
C ALA A 48 -25.40 -15.74 3.52
N PHE A 49 -24.52 -16.40 4.29
CA PHE A 49 -24.18 -16.02 5.65
C PHE A 49 -23.51 -14.63 5.72
N VAL A 50 -22.50 -14.39 4.88
CA VAL A 50 -21.79 -13.11 4.81
C VAL A 50 -22.69 -11.98 4.28
N THR A 51 -23.64 -12.28 3.42
CA THR A 51 -24.60 -11.28 2.92
C THR A 51 -25.58 -10.85 4.01
N LYS A 52 -25.95 -11.74 4.93
CA LYS A 52 -26.78 -11.42 6.10
C LYS A 52 -26.04 -10.55 7.11
N ASP A 53 -24.78 -10.88 7.39
CA ASP A 53 -23.92 -10.10 8.29
C ASP A 53 -22.54 -9.81 7.64
N PRO A 54 -22.38 -8.63 7.01
CA PRO A 54 -21.12 -8.24 6.39
C PRO A 54 -19.96 -8.05 7.38
N THR A 55 -20.23 -7.98 8.69
CA THR A 55 -19.18 -7.78 9.69
C THR A 55 -18.28 -9.02 9.85
N VAL A 56 -18.78 -10.20 9.48
CA VAL A 56 -18.04 -11.47 9.50
C VAL A 56 -16.75 -11.38 8.66
N ILE A 57 -16.78 -10.63 7.56
CA ILE A 57 -15.62 -10.44 6.67
C ILE A 57 -14.89 -9.11 6.88
N LYS A 58 -15.12 -8.43 8.01
CA LYS A 58 -14.46 -7.14 8.32
C LYS A 58 -12.94 -7.21 8.16
N TYR A 59 -12.34 -8.33 8.56
CA TYR A 59 -10.89 -8.54 8.49
C TYR A 59 -10.37 -8.80 7.07
N MET A 60 -11.24 -9.05 6.08
CA MET A 60 -10.86 -9.15 4.66
C MET A 60 -10.68 -7.78 3.99
N THR A 61 -11.15 -6.70 4.62
CA THR A 61 -11.02 -5.34 4.07
C THR A 61 -9.99 -4.53 4.87
N ILE A 62 -8.77 -4.41 4.34
CA ILE A 62 -7.72 -3.57 4.95
C ILE A 62 -7.91 -2.13 4.49
N LEU A 63 -8.60 -1.32 5.30
CA LEU A 63 -8.93 0.07 4.96
C LEU A 63 -7.69 0.94 4.69
N HIS A 64 -6.57 0.67 5.37
CA HIS A 64 -5.34 1.44 5.23
C HIS A 64 -4.69 1.26 3.85
N LEU A 65 -4.92 0.13 3.16
CA LEU A 65 -4.42 -0.09 1.80
C LEU A 65 -4.97 0.95 0.81
N LYS A 66 -6.18 1.49 1.04
CA LYS A 66 -6.76 2.51 0.15
C LYS A 66 -5.96 3.81 0.10
N LYS A 67 -5.17 4.10 1.14
CA LYS A 67 -4.38 5.34 1.24
C LYS A 67 -2.89 5.14 0.96
N VAL A 68 -2.46 3.90 0.69
CA VAL A 68 -1.05 3.57 0.51
C VAL A 68 -0.45 4.34 -0.67
N THR A 69 -1.16 4.47 -1.79
CA THR A 69 -0.68 5.22 -2.96
C THR A 69 -0.61 6.73 -2.74
N THR A 70 -1.29 7.26 -1.72
CA THR A 70 -1.23 8.68 -1.34
C THR A 70 -0.11 8.96 -0.34
N ILE A 71 0.15 8.03 0.58
CA ILE A 71 1.13 8.19 1.66
C ILE A 71 2.53 7.72 1.22
N PHE A 72 2.60 6.74 0.32
CA PHE A 72 3.83 6.17 -0.22
C PHE A 72 3.79 6.22 -1.75
N PRO A 73 4.17 7.36 -2.37
CA PRO A 73 4.24 7.49 -3.83
C PRO A 73 5.22 6.50 -4.47
N ASP A 74 6.19 5.98 -3.71
CA ASP A 74 7.10 4.91 -4.14
C ASP A 74 6.43 3.53 -4.25
N PHE A 75 5.20 3.38 -3.74
CA PHE A 75 4.36 2.17 -3.89
C PHE A 75 3.53 2.20 -5.19
N ILE A 76 3.93 3.01 -6.17
CA ILE A 76 3.44 2.88 -7.55
C ILE A 76 4.30 1.80 -8.21
N TRP A 77 3.68 0.66 -8.50
CA TRP A 77 4.28 -0.53 -9.10
C TRP A 77 5.41 -0.21 -10.11
N ASN A 78 6.64 -0.60 -9.79
CA ASN A 78 7.68 -0.84 -10.81
C ASN A 78 7.35 -2.14 -11.56
N THR A 79 6.23 -2.17 -12.29
CA THR A 79 5.96 -3.21 -13.31
C THR A 79 6.53 -2.77 -14.66
N VAL A 80 7.80 -2.38 -14.68
CA VAL A 80 8.56 -2.53 -15.93
C VAL A 80 8.91 -4.01 -16.01
N VAL A 81 7.99 -4.79 -16.58
CA VAL A 81 8.42 -5.99 -17.28
C VAL A 81 9.41 -5.49 -18.32
N LYS A 82 10.69 -5.86 -18.20
CA LYS A 82 11.61 -5.76 -19.33
C LYS A 82 11.13 -6.76 -20.38
N GLY A 83 10.07 -6.38 -21.08
CA GLY A 83 9.66 -6.99 -22.32
C GLY A 83 10.84 -6.83 -23.26
N GLU A 84 11.27 -7.96 -23.77
CA GLU A 84 12.37 -8.08 -24.69
C GLU A 84 12.20 -7.11 -25.86
N GLU A 85 13.35 -6.58 -26.26
CA GLU A 85 13.65 -5.57 -27.25
C GLU A 85 12.71 -5.53 -28.48
N CYS A 86 12.12 -4.36 -28.73
CA CYS A 86 11.66 -3.96 -30.05
C CYS A 86 12.04 -2.49 -30.27
N GLU A 87 13.28 -2.27 -30.68
CA GLU A 87 13.66 -1.04 -31.39
C GLU A 87 13.00 -1.05 -32.77
N PRO A 88 12.42 0.07 -33.22
CA PRO A 88 13.26 1.00 -33.96
C PRO A 88 12.98 2.50 -33.72
N SER A 89 14.05 3.23 -33.41
CA SER A 89 14.56 4.41 -34.13
C SER A 89 13.55 5.47 -34.65
N ALA A 90 13.50 6.63 -33.99
CA ALA A 90 13.87 7.92 -34.61
C ALA A 90 13.96 9.07 -33.59
N THR A 91 15.13 9.70 -33.60
CA THR A 91 15.56 10.96 -33.00
C THR A 91 14.56 12.13 -33.11
N THR A 92 14.33 12.85 -32.02
CA THR A 92 14.31 14.34 -32.03
C THR A 92 14.71 14.85 -30.64
N ALA A 93 15.94 15.39 -30.58
CA ALA A 93 16.53 16.00 -29.40
C ALA A 93 16.10 17.48 -29.30
N ALA A 94 15.49 17.88 -28.19
CA ALA A 94 15.42 19.27 -27.77
C ALA A 94 16.39 19.47 -26.60
N ARG A 95 17.63 19.82 -26.95
CA ARG A 95 18.70 20.25 -26.05
C ARG A 95 18.39 21.66 -25.54
N VAL A 96 18.19 21.82 -24.23
CA VAL A 96 18.33 23.12 -23.56
C VAL A 96 19.72 23.15 -22.92
N ALA A 97 20.61 23.96 -23.49
CA ALA A 97 21.97 24.16 -23.00
C ALA A 97 22.02 25.26 -21.92
N GLN A 98 22.84 25.05 -20.90
CA GLN A 98 23.28 26.07 -19.92
C GLN A 98 24.02 27.22 -20.63
N PRO A 99 23.92 28.47 -20.13
CA PRO A 99 24.81 29.54 -20.55
C PRO A 99 26.00 29.67 -19.59
N THR A 100 27.19 29.30 -20.06
CA THR A 100 28.45 29.85 -19.55
C THR A 100 29.22 30.42 -20.73
N GLY A 101 29.48 31.72 -20.68
CA GLY A 101 30.14 32.45 -21.75
C GLY A 101 30.63 33.81 -21.25
N VAL A 102 31.81 33.80 -20.64
CA VAL A 102 32.69 34.97 -20.51
C VAL A 102 33.13 35.39 -21.92
N SER A 103 33.13 36.70 -22.20
CA SER A 103 34.00 37.28 -23.22
C SER A 103 34.36 38.73 -22.88
N THR A 104 35.66 38.94 -22.90
CA THR A 104 36.46 40.13 -22.61
C THR A 104 36.54 41.04 -23.85
N SER A 105 36.47 42.36 -23.67
CA SER A 105 37.22 43.31 -24.51
C SER A 105 37.40 44.70 -23.86
N ALA A 106 38.65 44.99 -23.49
CA ALA A 106 39.45 46.24 -23.48
C ALA A 106 38.86 47.65 -23.14
N ALA A 107 39.66 48.40 -22.36
CA ALA A 107 39.54 49.77 -21.82
C ALA A 107 39.92 50.88 -22.86
N PRO A 108 39.98 52.23 -22.58
CA PRO A 108 40.69 52.87 -21.44
C PRO A 108 40.13 54.22 -20.87
N ASN A 109 40.85 54.72 -19.84
CA ASN A 109 40.91 56.09 -19.25
C ASN A 109 39.77 56.55 -18.31
N THR A 110 39.97 57.37 -17.26
CA THR A 110 41.10 57.83 -16.41
C THR A 110 40.47 58.84 -15.41
N GLN A 111 41.14 59.11 -14.26
CA GLN A 111 40.87 60.16 -13.22
C GLN A 111 39.83 59.80 -12.12
N HIS A 112 39.96 60.16 -10.83
CA HIS A 112 40.99 60.82 -10.01
C HIS A 112 40.59 60.66 -8.52
N GLY A 113 41.55 60.41 -7.62
CA GLY A 113 41.67 61.10 -6.30
C GLY A 113 40.81 60.71 -5.08
N GLY A 114 41.49 60.61 -3.92
CA GLY A 114 40.99 60.93 -2.57
C GLY A 114 40.65 59.73 -1.66
N SER A 115 41.56 59.14 -0.89
CA SER A 115 42.17 59.58 0.39
C SER A 115 41.34 59.29 1.66
N THR A 116 41.93 58.52 2.59
CA THR A 116 41.80 58.58 4.08
C THR A 116 40.43 58.32 4.73
N SER A 117 40.25 57.81 5.95
CA SER A 117 41.10 57.32 7.03
C SER A 117 40.20 56.49 7.96
N ILE A 118 40.81 55.50 8.60
CA ILE A 118 40.46 54.92 9.90
C ILE A 118 39.92 55.94 10.93
N ALA A 119 38.88 55.52 11.65
CA ALA A 119 38.58 55.84 13.05
C ALA A 119 37.72 54.71 13.63
#